data_AF-A0A2N1FC64-F1
#
_entry.id   AF-A0A2N1FC64-F1
#
_cell.length_a   1.000
_cell.length_b   1.000
_cell.length_c   1.000
_cell.angle_alpha   90.00
_cell.angle_beta   90.00
_cell.angle_gamma   90.00
#
_symmetry.space_group_name_H-M   'P 1'
#
loop_
_entity.id
_entity.type
_entity.pdbx_description
1 polymer ?
#
loop_
_entity_poly.entity_id
_entity_poly.type
_entity_poly.pdbx_seq_one_letter_code
_entity_poly.pdbx_strand_id
1 'polypeptide(L)'
;MNTKNIAIKLFNNTTYCWEAFPNSSNDEIALNDFDSKNKDQKWTLINNKITINTKNQGTKVAECYPNSNCLETSNNHPNNSDQVFQIKNVSGENSNVYFISCETKNRGTLYVYGNSKNHTGIGLREYNSSDTELYWVIE
;
A
#
# COMPACT_ATOMS: atom_id res chain seq x y z
N MET A 1 8.70 -5.36 12.05
CA MET A 1 9.30 -6.04 10.89
C MET A 1 10.10 -5.00 10.12
N ASN A 2 11.38 -5.27 9.81
CA ASN A 2 12.23 -4.39 9.01
C ASN A 2 12.57 -5.11 7.70
N THR A 3 11.75 -4.90 6.67
CA THR A 3 11.91 -5.54 5.36
C THR A 3 12.12 -4.46 4.31
N LYS A 4 13.11 -4.64 3.43
CA LYS A 4 13.52 -3.64 2.43
C LYS A 4 13.35 -4.17 1.02
N ASN A 5 13.12 -3.25 0.08
CA ASN A 5 12.97 -3.54 -1.35
C ASN A 5 11.87 -4.54 -1.68
N ILE A 6 10.73 -4.41 -0.99
CA ILE A 6 9.56 -5.24 -1.28
C ILE A 6 8.72 -4.62 -2.39
N ALA A 7 8.04 -5.48 -3.14
CA ALA A 7 6.92 -5.10 -3.99
C ALA A 7 5.59 -5.48 -3.30
N ILE A 8 4.61 -4.58 -3.34
CA ILE A 8 3.24 -4.84 -2.85
C ILE A 8 2.37 -5.04 -4.09
N LYS A 9 2.08 -6.30 -4.42
CA LYS A 9 1.43 -6.73 -5.67
C LYS A 9 -0.02 -7.12 -5.43
N LEU A 10 -0.88 -6.92 -6.43
CA LEU A 10 -2.24 -7.44 -6.38
C LEU A 10 -2.23 -8.96 -6.23
N PHE A 11 -3.06 -9.49 -5.34
CA PHE A 11 -3.23 -10.93 -5.17
C PHE A 11 -3.77 -11.61 -6.43
N ASN A 12 -4.80 -11.04 -7.05
CA ASN A 12 -5.46 -11.63 -8.21
C ASN A 12 -4.69 -11.43 -9.53
N ASN A 13 -3.70 -10.53 -9.56
CA ASN A 13 -2.86 -10.32 -10.74
C ASN A 13 -1.51 -9.69 -10.36
N THR A 14 -0.50 -10.53 -10.14
CA THR A 14 0.82 -10.10 -9.67
C THR A 14 1.66 -9.34 -10.71
N THR A 15 1.13 -9.11 -11.92
CA THR A 15 1.75 -8.19 -12.88
C THR A 15 1.60 -6.73 -12.46
N TYR A 16 0.67 -6.42 -11.54
CA TYR A 16 0.44 -5.07 -11.04
C TYR A 16 0.90 -4.90 -9.59
N CYS A 17 1.52 -3.77 -9.29
CA CYS A 17 1.98 -3.42 -7.95
C CYS A 17 1.74 -1.96 -7.60
N TRP A 18 1.92 -1.63 -6.31
CA TRP A 18 1.93 -0.25 -5.84
C TRP A 18 3.12 0.51 -6.44
N GLU A 19 2.82 1.64 -7.05
CA GLU A 19 3.80 2.62 -7.53
C GLU A 19 3.49 4.00 -6.94
N ALA A 20 4.51 4.65 -6.40
CA ALA A 20 4.44 6.04 -5.98
C ALA A 20 4.66 6.98 -7.18
N PHE A 21 3.95 8.10 -7.24
CA PHE A 21 4.12 9.12 -8.28
C PHE A 21 4.04 8.58 -9.73
N PRO A 22 3.05 7.76 -10.11
CA PRO A 22 2.95 7.22 -11.48
C PRO A 22 2.88 8.33 -12.53
N ASN A 23 2.33 9.51 -12.16
CA ASN A 23 2.23 10.70 -13.00
C ASN A 23 3.23 11.81 -12.61
N SER A 24 4.31 11.47 -11.90
CA SER A 24 5.48 12.28 -11.51
C SER A 24 5.26 13.51 -10.61
N SER A 25 4.02 13.96 -10.37
CA SER A 25 3.74 15.23 -9.67
C SER A 25 2.68 15.18 -8.57
N ASN A 26 1.82 14.17 -8.55
CA ASN A 26 0.83 14.01 -7.49
C ASN A 26 1.37 13.02 -6.45
N ASP A 27 1.07 13.25 -5.17
CA ASP A 27 1.35 12.36 -4.03
C ASP A 27 0.61 11.00 -4.13
N GLU A 28 0.21 10.59 -5.32
CA GLU A 28 -0.59 9.41 -5.61
C GLU A 28 0.20 8.11 -5.43
N ILE A 29 -0.46 7.11 -4.84
CA ILE A 29 -0.05 5.70 -4.92
C ILE A 29 -1.09 4.98 -5.78
N ALA A 30 -0.66 4.40 -6.90
CA ALA A 30 -1.55 3.69 -7.82
C ALA A 30 -1.04 2.29 -8.16
N LEU A 31 -1.86 1.55 -8.91
CA LEU A 31 -1.47 0.28 -9.51
C LEU A 31 -0.78 0.54 -10.85
N ASN A 32 0.39 -0.05 -11.04
CA ASN A 32 1.11 0.00 -12.32
C ASN A 32 1.77 -1.35 -12.63
N ASP A 33 2.16 -1.55 -13.89
CA ASP A 33 2.89 -2.74 -14.32
C ASP A 33 4.20 -2.87 -13.54
N PHE A 34 4.44 -4.05 -12.97
CA PHE A 34 5.61 -4.32 -12.17
C PHE A 34 6.88 -4.30 -13.02
N ASP A 35 7.81 -3.42 -12.63
CA ASP A 35 9.17 -3.35 -13.13
C ASP A 35 10.15 -3.40 -11.94
N SER A 36 10.85 -4.53 -11.81
CA SER A 36 11.88 -4.75 -10.78
C SER A 36 13.01 -3.70 -10.77
N LYS A 37 13.18 -2.91 -11.83
CA LYS A 37 14.16 -1.82 -11.91
C LYS A 37 13.58 -0.48 -11.46
N ASN A 38 12.26 -0.32 -11.45
CA ASN A 38 11.60 0.91 -11.02
C ASN A 38 11.78 1.11 -9.51
N LYS A 39 12.33 2.27 -9.12
CA LYS A 39 12.53 2.61 -7.70
C LYS A 39 11.24 3.00 -7.00
N ASP A 40 10.29 3.53 -7.76
CA ASP A 40 9.01 4.02 -7.23
C ASP A 40 8.02 2.88 -6.92
N GLN A 41 8.45 1.62 -7.13
CA GLN A 41 7.75 0.39 -6.76
C GLN A 41 8.41 -0.37 -5.60
N LYS A 42 9.51 0.15 -5.04
CA LYS A 42 10.35 -0.53 -4.03
C LYS A 42 10.07 0.02 -2.65
N TRP A 43 9.17 -0.65 -1.95
CA TRP A 43 8.72 -0.25 -0.63
C TRP A 43 9.60 -0.88 0.46
N THR A 44 9.48 -0.33 1.66
CA THR A 44 10.21 -0.75 2.84
C THR A 44 9.30 -0.67 4.05
N LEU A 45 9.19 -1.75 4.81
CA LEU A 45 8.41 -1.79 6.04
C LEU A 45 9.35 -1.50 7.20
N ILE A 46 9.14 -0.38 7.91
CA ILE A 46 9.91 0.00 9.10
C ILE A 46 8.94 0.53 10.16
N ASN A 47 8.97 -0.01 11.37
CA ASN A 47 8.19 0.48 12.51
C ASN A 47 6.70 0.73 12.18
N ASN A 48 6.05 -0.25 11.52
CA ASN A 48 4.65 -0.17 11.06
C ASN A 48 4.36 0.92 10.02
N LYS A 49 5.39 1.54 9.42
CA LYS A 49 5.24 2.45 8.29
C LYS A 49 5.65 1.76 7.00
N ILE A 50 4.92 2.05 5.93
CA ILE A 50 5.26 1.66 4.56
C ILE A 50 6.01 2.83 3.95
N THR A 51 7.32 2.71 3.81
CA THR A 51 8.24 3.77 3.39
C THR A 51 8.71 3.52 1.97
N ILE A 52 9.00 4.58 1.21
CA ILE A 52 9.64 4.49 -0.10
C ILE A 52 10.70 5.57 -0.25
N ASN A 53 11.78 5.25 -0.98
CA ASN A 53 12.75 6.25 -1.42
C ASN A 53 12.61 6.42 -2.94
N THR A 54 11.87 7.45 -3.31
CA THR A 54 11.46 7.68 -4.70
C THR A 54 12.57 8.28 -5.54
N LYS A 55 12.45 8.15 -6.86
CA LYS A 55 13.43 8.67 -7.81
C LYS A 55 13.57 10.19 -7.72
N ASN A 56 12.46 10.91 -7.57
CA ASN A 56 12.42 12.37 -7.73
C ASN A 56 11.96 13.14 -6.48
N GLN A 57 11.28 12.50 -5.52
CA GLN A 57 10.68 13.16 -4.34
C GLN A 57 11.36 12.76 -3.02
N GLY A 58 12.43 11.97 -3.10
CA GLY A 58 13.15 11.45 -1.93
C GLY A 58 12.32 10.48 -1.10
N THR A 59 12.62 10.43 0.20
CA THR A 59 11.95 9.52 1.14
C THR A 59 10.54 10.00 1.48
N LYS A 60 9.56 9.12 1.29
CA LYS A 60 8.15 9.31 1.62
C LYS A 60 7.60 8.12 2.40
N VAL A 61 6.42 8.27 2.98
CA VAL A 61 5.65 7.19 3.62
C VAL A 61 4.26 7.12 3.01
N ALA A 62 3.63 5.95 3.00
CA ALA A 62 2.22 5.84 2.70
C ALA A 62 1.39 6.48 3.84
N GLU A 63 0.31 7.15 3.48
CA GLU A 63 -0.64 7.77 4.39
C GLU A 63 -2.07 7.48 3.92
N CYS A 64 -2.91 7.07 4.86
CA CYS A 64 -4.32 6.86 4.63
C CYS A 64 -5.07 8.20 4.69
N TYR A 65 -5.97 8.44 3.74
CA TYR A 65 -6.89 9.59 3.76
C TYR A 65 -8.33 9.07 3.86
N PRO A 66 -8.85 8.82 5.08
CA PRO A 66 -10.09 8.07 5.30
C PRO A 66 -11.34 8.79 4.81
N ASN A 67 -11.29 10.11 4.70
CA ASN A 67 -12.40 10.94 4.20
C ASN A 67 -12.52 10.89 2.67
N SER A 68 -11.40 10.64 1.99
CA SER A 68 -11.32 10.54 0.53
C SER A 68 -11.24 9.09 0.05
N ASN A 69 -11.15 8.13 0.99
CA ASN A 69 -10.93 6.70 0.74
C ASN A 69 -9.72 6.42 -0.16
N CYS A 70 -8.67 7.25 -0.09
CA CYS A 70 -7.45 7.10 -0.89
C CYS A 70 -6.24 6.79 -0.01
N LEU A 71 -5.19 6.29 -0.68
CA LEU A 71 -3.86 6.09 -0.14
C LEU A 71 -2.88 6.93 -0.95
N GLU A 72 -2.07 7.73 -0.26
CA GLU A 72 -1.14 8.67 -0.89
C GLU A 72 0.24 8.58 -0.22
N THR A 73 1.26 9.15 -0.86
CA THR A 73 2.56 9.37 -0.25
C THR A 73 2.60 10.70 0.49
N SER A 74 3.26 10.76 1.64
CA SER A 74 3.47 12.01 2.36
C SER A 74 4.85 12.05 3.02
N ASN A 75 5.17 13.20 3.63
CA ASN A 75 6.37 13.30 4.47
C ASN A 75 6.14 12.52 5.77
N ASN A 76 7.21 11.98 6.34
CA ASN A 76 7.10 11.25 7.60
C ASN A 76 6.69 12.19 8.75
N HIS A 77 5.53 11.93 9.34
CA HIS A 77 5.03 12.57 10.54
C HIS A 77 5.03 11.54 11.69
N PRO A 78 5.99 11.59 12.63
CA PRO A 78 6.20 10.51 13.60
C PRO A 78 4.97 10.12 14.42
N ASN A 79 4.09 11.09 14.72
CA ASN A 79 2.92 10.91 15.57
C ASN A 79 1.60 10.86 14.79
N ASN A 80 1.63 10.78 13.45
CA ASN A 80 0.42 10.68 12.64
C ASN A 80 -0.04 9.22 12.56
N SER A 81 -1.22 8.93 13.12
CA SER A 81 -1.82 7.60 13.09
C SER A 81 -2.15 7.13 11.68
N ASP A 82 -2.45 8.07 10.78
CA ASP A 82 -2.82 7.75 9.40
C ASP A 82 -1.64 7.21 8.58
N GLN A 83 -0.42 7.27 9.13
CA GLN A 83 0.81 6.69 8.55
C GLN A 83 1.18 5.33 9.17
N VAL A 84 0.36 4.78 10.05
CA VAL A 84 0.62 3.53 10.78
C VAL A 84 -0.24 2.41 10.20
N PHE A 85 0.43 1.33 9.78
CA PHE A 85 -0.19 0.19 9.14
C PHE A 85 -0.01 -1.09 9.94
N GLN A 86 -1.05 -1.92 9.94
CA GLN A 86 -1.00 -3.32 10.34
C GLN A 86 -0.93 -4.20 9.09
N ILE A 87 0.10 -5.03 9.02
CA ILE A 87 0.33 -5.99 7.93
C ILE A 87 0.19 -7.39 8.51
N LYS A 88 -0.87 -8.10 8.14
CA LYS A 88 -1.24 -9.40 8.72
C LYS A 88 -1.22 -10.47 7.65
N ASN A 89 -0.46 -11.53 7.88
CA ASN A 89 -0.43 -12.69 6.99
C ASN A 89 -1.80 -13.36 6.95
N VAL A 90 -2.25 -13.75 5.76
CA VAL A 90 -3.49 -14.51 5.57
C VAL A 90 -3.18 -15.99 5.81
N SER A 91 -3.66 -16.52 6.93
CA SER A 91 -3.44 -17.93 7.29
C SER A 91 -4.12 -18.88 6.31
N GLY A 92 -3.39 -19.88 5.81
CA GLY A 92 -3.92 -20.95 4.95
C GLY A 92 -3.68 -20.76 3.45
N GLU A 93 -3.12 -19.63 3.03
CA GLU A 93 -2.71 -19.34 1.65
C GLU A 93 -1.18 -19.46 1.48
N ASN A 94 -0.67 -19.33 0.24
CA ASN A 94 0.76 -19.20 -0.04
C ASN A 94 1.42 -18.19 0.93
N SER A 95 2.64 -18.45 1.38
CA SER A 95 3.29 -17.77 2.53
C SER A 95 3.38 -16.24 2.45
N ASN A 96 3.11 -15.64 1.30
CA ASN A 96 3.38 -14.24 0.99
C ASN A 96 2.11 -13.39 0.79
N VAL A 97 0.93 -13.88 1.21
CA VAL A 97 -0.34 -13.13 1.11
C VAL A 97 -0.66 -12.41 2.42
N TYR A 98 -1.04 -11.14 2.33
CA TYR A 98 -1.24 -10.26 3.47
C TYR A 98 -2.47 -9.37 3.32
N PHE A 99 -3.10 -9.05 4.45
CA PHE A 99 -3.91 -7.84 4.61
C PHE A 99 -3.00 -6.66 4.96
N ILE A 100 -3.29 -5.51 4.35
CA ILE A 100 -2.73 -4.21 4.76
C ILE A 100 -3.89 -3.35 5.25
N SER A 101 -3.76 -2.81 6.45
CA SER A 101 -4.79 -1.97 7.07
C SER A 101 -4.17 -0.83 7.84
N CYS A 102 -4.91 0.27 8.03
CA CYS A 102 -4.51 1.40 8.86
C CYS A 102 -5.59 1.70 9.91
N GLU A 103 -5.16 2.12 11.09
CA GLU A 103 -6.07 2.65 12.11
C GLU A 103 -6.29 4.13 11.87
N THR A 104 -7.50 4.47 11.51
CA THR A 104 -7.87 5.85 11.20
C THR A 104 -8.49 6.49 12.43
N LYS A 105 -8.13 7.76 12.70
CA LYS A 105 -8.60 8.48 13.89
C LYS A 105 -10.13 8.53 14.02
N ASN A 106 -10.86 8.50 12.90
CA ASN A 106 -12.30 8.77 12.85
C ASN A 106 -13.16 7.60 12.29
N ARG A 107 -12.57 6.54 11.74
CA ARG A 107 -13.33 5.44 11.10
C ARG A 107 -12.91 4.03 11.57
N GLY A 108 -12.03 3.94 12.57
CA GLY A 108 -11.49 2.66 13.03
C GLY A 108 -10.53 2.06 12.00
N THR A 109 -10.47 0.73 11.94
CA THR A 109 -9.58 0.01 11.01
C THR A 109 -10.15 -0.01 9.59
N LEU A 110 -9.42 0.57 8.64
CA LEU A 110 -9.70 0.44 7.20
C LEU A 110 -8.65 -0.43 6.52
N TYR A 111 -9.08 -1.18 5.52
CA TYR A 111 -8.25 -2.08 4.75
C TYR A 111 -7.93 -1.45 3.39
N VAL A 112 -6.68 -1.61 2.98
CA VAL A 112 -6.23 -1.16 1.67
C VAL A 112 -6.69 -2.16 0.63
N TYR A 113 -7.36 -1.68 -0.41
CA TYR A 113 -7.85 -2.52 -1.50
C TYR A 113 -7.33 -2.04 -2.85
N GLY A 114 -7.16 -2.99 -3.77
CA GLY A 114 -6.76 -2.72 -5.15
C GLY A 114 -7.88 -3.07 -6.11
N ASN A 115 -8.41 -2.08 -6.84
CA ASN A 115 -9.46 -2.33 -7.82
C ASN A 115 -8.88 -2.95 -9.10
N SER A 116 -8.98 -4.28 -9.22
CA SER A 116 -8.49 -5.01 -10.40
C SER A 116 -9.36 -4.85 -11.64
N LYS A 117 -10.60 -4.33 -11.52
CA LYS A 117 -11.52 -4.23 -12.67
C LYS A 117 -11.29 -3.02 -13.56
N ASN A 118 -10.74 -1.94 -13.01
CA ASN A 118 -10.49 -0.69 -13.75
C ASN A 118 -9.03 -0.21 -13.71
N HIS A 119 -8.11 -0.95 -13.06
CA HIS A 119 -6.66 -0.71 -13.05
C HIS A 119 -6.17 0.65 -12.53
N THR A 120 -7.01 1.48 -11.91
CA THR A 120 -6.65 2.89 -11.62
C THR A 120 -6.57 3.27 -10.14
N GLY A 121 -6.84 2.39 -9.18
CA GLY A 121 -6.97 2.86 -7.79
C GLY A 121 -6.56 1.87 -6.71
N ILE A 122 -5.79 2.40 -5.77
CA ILE A 122 -5.64 1.87 -4.41
C ILE A 122 -6.52 2.73 -3.51
N GLY A 123 -7.37 2.09 -2.70
CA GLY A 123 -8.28 2.80 -1.83
C GLY A 123 -8.42 2.17 -0.46
N LEU A 124 -9.32 2.74 0.35
CA LEU A 124 -9.62 2.30 1.71
C LEU A 124 -11.08 1.88 1.83
N ARG A 125 -11.35 0.74 2.48
CA ARG A 125 -12.71 0.31 2.82
C ARG A 125 -12.73 -0.61 4.05
N GLU A 126 -13.94 -0.89 4.55
CA GLU A 126 -14.14 -1.83 5.65
C GLU A 126 -13.83 -3.27 5.24
N TYR A 127 -13.57 -4.12 6.23
CA TYR A 127 -13.28 -5.53 5.99
C TYR A 127 -14.48 -6.27 5.39
N ASN A 128 -14.22 -7.08 4.37
CA ASN A 128 -15.18 -8.03 3.81
C ASN A 128 -14.46 -9.35 3.52
N SER A 129 -14.92 -10.43 4.16
CA SER A 129 -14.29 -11.75 4.07
C SER A 129 -14.37 -12.40 2.70
N SER A 130 -15.28 -11.96 1.83
CA SER A 130 -15.43 -12.48 0.47
C SER A 130 -14.63 -11.68 -0.56
N ASP A 131 -13.89 -10.66 -0.12
CA ASP A 131 -13.32 -9.66 -1.00
C ASP A 131 -11.81 -9.83 -1.18
N THR A 132 -11.46 -10.55 -2.24
CA THR A 132 -10.07 -10.85 -2.60
C THR A 132 -9.26 -9.62 -3.02
N GLU A 133 -9.90 -8.49 -3.33
CA GLU A 133 -9.19 -7.24 -3.65
C GLU A 133 -8.57 -6.58 -2.38
N LEU A 134 -8.87 -7.10 -1.19
CA LEU A 134 -8.19 -6.73 0.07
C LEU A 134 -6.84 -7.46 0.26
N TYR A 135 -6.54 -8.45 -0.58
CA TYR A 135 -5.38 -9.29 -0.42
C TYR A 135 -4.22 -8.75 -1.26
N TRP A 136 -3.03 -8.74 -0.65
CA TRP A 136 -1.80 -8.28 -1.27
C TRP A 136 -0.74 -9.37 -1.21
N VAL A 137 -0.01 -9.55 -2.29
CA VAL A 137 1.20 -10.37 -2.32
C VAL A 137 2.39 -9.46 -2.00
N ILE A 138 3.17 -9.79 -0.97
CA ILE A 138 4.37 -9.04 -0.59
C ILE A 138 5.60 -9.91 -0.84
N GLU A 139 6.48 -9.46 -1.75
CA GLU A 139 7.68 -10.16 -2.21
C GLU A 139 8.92 -9.26 -2.20
#